data_AF-A0A924PA00-F1
#
_entry.id   AF-A0A924PA00-F1
#
_cell.length_a   1.000
_cell.length_b   1.000
_cell.length_c   1.000
_cell.angle_alpha   90.00
_cell.angle_beta   90.00
_cell.angle_gamma   90.00
#
_symmetry.space_group_name_H-M   'P 1'
#
loop_
_entity.id
_entity.type
_entity.pdbx_description
1 polymer ?
#
loop_
_entity_poly.entity_id
_entity_poly.type
_entity_poly.pdbx_seq_one_letter_code
_entity_poly.pdbx_strand_id
1 'polypeptide(L)'
;MSQFRRGIAPELLLSQVQNTLPYLFVAGASDTALGKLPPAKVIAEYSRVSAANSEPGLESEPRVDALTHVEYFKLCLSAHFLTVGTPVPTDVDNQIRLKLWPRELPLEDALTMADFVLESHDWQVTLLSSRYTCGAPGTSWEKEAVSGHLGEWFTVAAGAYCALKQYSEPLATAKRQELFEGIASEVRRHSEVFGSLWRAEAGLACLRASASIAHNFGDLDRVMDLWDLDVGDRLRLEYYKLAALPFDSNRKLRYLGRLWVAGELYKSIIEDNAGSSAMAHENHRYFALRKPKCLRQSPEFFIPIGPFFDEWARKLAKALATPEGRLTEASLEVVEALKHGWNRLPHTLTYGRALRGFSEVHPELDLSLLLKTPAYRKVLENPQARFEKKWSEEALKLMDEIPSRA
;
A
#
# COMPACT_ATOMS: atom_id res chain seq x y z
N MET A 1 3.97 27.16 -25.53
CA MET A 1 3.46 27.20 -24.14
C MET A 1 4.58 26.74 -23.22
N SER A 2 4.84 27.40 -22.10
CA SER A 2 5.86 26.92 -21.16
C SER A 2 5.42 25.58 -20.58
N GLN A 3 6.29 24.58 -20.62
CA GLN A 3 6.00 23.26 -20.04
C GLN A 3 5.72 23.41 -18.54
N PHE A 4 4.63 22.81 -18.05
CA PHE A 4 4.33 22.80 -16.62
C PHE A 4 5.48 22.18 -15.82
N ARG A 5 5.67 22.65 -14.58
CA ARG A 5 6.75 22.18 -13.72
C ARG A 5 6.57 20.69 -13.39
N ARG A 6 7.59 19.89 -13.70
CA ARG A 6 7.65 18.45 -13.42
C ARG A 6 8.62 18.16 -12.27
N GLY A 7 8.39 17.06 -11.56
CA GLY A 7 9.15 16.70 -10.37
C GLY A 7 10.37 15.84 -10.62
N ILE A 8 10.19 14.79 -11.42
CA ILE A 8 11.20 13.77 -11.72
C ILE A 8 11.37 13.63 -13.23
N ALA A 9 12.59 13.43 -13.70
CA ALA A 9 12.84 13.11 -15.10
C ALA A 9 12.16 11.77 -15.47
N PRO A 10 11.40 11.70 -16.58
CA PRO A 10 10.75 10.46 -17.02
C PRO A 10 11.67 9.23 -17.10
N GLU A 11 12.92 9.42 -17.53
CA GLU A 11 13.93 8.37 -17.68
C GLU A 11 14.37 7.84 -16.31
N LEU A 12 14.51 8.74 -15.33
CA LEU A 12 14.83 8.37 -13.95
C LEU A 12 13.66 7.62 -13.30
N LEU A 13 12.42 8.03 -13.58
CA LEU A 13 11.23 7.34 -13.10
C LEU A 13 11.14 5.92 -13.67
N LEU A 14 11.38 5.76 -14.98
CA LEU A 14 11.43 4.44 -15.62
C LEU A 14 12.51 3.56 -14.98
N SER A 15 13.71 4.10 -14.74
CA SER A 15 14.78 3.38 -14.06
C SER A 15 14.39 2.93 -12.65
N GLN A 16 13.63 3.73 -11.90
CA GLN A 16 13.11 3.32 -10.60
C GLN A 16 12.16 2.13 -10.71
N VAL A 17 11.27 2.12 -11.70
CA VAL A 17 10.37 0.98 -11.95
C VAL A 17 11.16 -0.28 -12.33
N GLN A 18 12.13 -0.17 -13.23
CA GLN A 18 13.01 -1.28 -13.64
C GLN A 18 13.78 -1.91 -12.48
N ASN A 19 14.32 -1.07 -11.59
CA ASN A 19 15.07 -1.53 -10.41
C ASN A 19 14.21 -2.19 -9.34
N THR A 20 12.90 -1.97 -9.40
CA THR A 20 11.96 -2.37 -8.37
C THR A 20 11.13 -3.58 -8.81
N LEU A 21 10.82 -3.65 -10.11
CA LEU A 21 10.02 -4.69 -10.75
C LEU A 21 10.74 -5.22 -12.00
N PRO A 22 11.96 -5.77 -11.88
CA PRO A 22 12.75 -6.21 -13.04
C PRO A 22 12.01 -7.24 -13.91
N TYR A 23 11.15 -8.07 -13.30
CA TYR A 23 10.32 -9.06 -13.99
C TYR A 23 9.22 -8.47 -14.89
N LEU A 24 8.98 -7.15 -14.85
CA LEU A 24 8.10 -6.47 -15.81
C LEU A 24 8.79 -6.25 -17.18
N PHE A 25 10.11 -6.38 -17.24
CA PHE A 25 10.93 -6.02 -18.40
C PHE A 25 11.63 -7.24 -19.05
N VAL A 26 11.30 -8.46 -18.61
CA VAL A 26 11.83 -9.69 -19.21
C VAL A 26 11.00 -10.10 -20.44
N ALA A 27 11.56 -10.94 -21.31
CA ALA A 27 10.84 -11.47 -22.46
C ALA A 27 9.56 -12.21 -22.02
N GLY A 28 8.44 -11.93 -22.70
CA GLY A 28 7.12 -12.49 -22.36
C GLY A 28 6.41 -11.81 -21.18
N ALA A 29 7.00 -10.79 -20.55
CA ALA A 29 6.36 -10.09 -19.42
C ALA A 29 5.00 -9.49 -19.79
N SER A 30 4.83 -9.00 -21.04
CA SER A 30 3.57 -8.48 -21.58
C SER A 30 2.41 -9.48 -21.58
N ASP A 31 2.72 -10.79 -21.59
CA ASP A 31 1.71 -11.86 -21.62
C ASP A 31 1.26 -12.28 -20.21
N THR A 32 1.98 -11.86 -19.18
CA THR A 32 1.64 -12.12 -17.78
C THR A 32 0.41 -11.32 -17.34
N ALA A 33 -0.26 -11.75 -16.26
CA ALA A 33 -1.39 -11.00 -15.69
C ALA A 33 -0.98 -9.57 -15.30
N LEU A 34 0.25 -9.40 -14.77
CA LEU A 34 0.78 -8.09 -14.41
C LEU A 34 1.09 -7.23 -15.65
N GLY A 35 1.75 -7.77 -16.66
CA GLY A 35 2.09 -7.03 -17.89
C GLY A 35 0.87 -6.59 -18.71
N LYS A 36 -0.29 -7.24 -18.50
CA LYS A 36 -1.56 -6.88 -19.12
C LYS A 36 -2.28 -5.71 -18.46
N LEU A 37 -1.88 -5.30 -17.25
CA LEU A 37 -2.49 -4.17 -16.55
C LEU A 37 -2.27 -2.87 -17.35
N PRO A 38 -3.26 -1.94 -17.38
CA PRO A 38 -3.09 -0.62 -18.00
C PRO A 38 -1.79 0.12 -17.59
N PRO A 39 -1.42 0.21 -16.29
CA PRO A 39 -0.19 0.89 -15.89
C PRO A 39 1.08 0.22 -16.43
N ALA A 40 1.10 -1.11 -16.54
CA ALA A 40 2.23 -1.83 -17.14
C ALA A 40 2.40 -1.50 -18.63
N LYS A 41 1.29 -1.35 -19.36
CA LYS A 41 1.30 -0.95 -20.78
C LYS A 41 1.84 0.47 -20.96
N VAL A 42 1.45 1.41 -20.08
CA VAL A 42 1.98 2.78 -20.09
C VAL A 42 3.51 2.78 -19.91
N ILE A 43 4.02 2.02 -18.94
CA ILE A 43 5.46 1.89 -18.71
C ILE A 43 6.18 1.23 -19.89
N ALA A 44 5.63 0.13 -20.42
CA ALA A 44 6.22 -0.58 -21.55
C ALA A 44 6.29 0.29 -22.81
N GLU A 45 5.23 1.03 -23.10
CA GLU A 45 5.18 1.94 -24.24
C GLU A 45 6.21 3.07 -24.11
N TYR A 46 6.28 3.71 -22.94
CA TYR A 46 7.30 4.74 -22.69
C TYR A 46 8.71 4.16 -22.80
N SER A 47 8.96 2.96 -22.28
CA SER A 47 10.26 2.28 -22.39
C SER A 47 10.63 2.00 -23.85
N ARG A 48 9.67 1.59 -24.68
CA ARG A 48 9.87 1.29 -26.11
C ARG A 48 10.22 2.55 -26.89
N VAL A 49 9.47 3.63 -26.69
CA VAL A 49 9.72 4.93 -27.34
C VAL A 49 11.07 5.49 -26.90
N SER A 50 11.39 5.45 -25.60
CA SER A 50 12.68 5.92 -25.08
C SER A 50 13.87 5.14 -25.64
N ALA A 51 13.72 3.83 -25.86
CA ALA A 51 14.78 2.99 -26.44
C ALA A 51 15.00 3.29 -27.92
N ALA A 52 13.94 3.42 -28.72
CA ALA A 52 14.02 3.78 -30.13
C ALA A 52 14.72 5.14 -30.35
N ASN A 53 14.54 6.07 -29.40
CA ASN A 53 15.19 7.39 -29.43
C ASN A 53 16.67 7.36 -29.02
N SER A 54 17.18 6.24 -28.51
CA SER A 54 18.56 6.09 -28.03
C SER A 54 19.48 5.36 -29.02
N GLU A 55 18.99 4.97 -30.22
CA GLU A 55 19.79 4.27 -31.22
C GLU A 55 20.84 5.19 -31.89
N PRO A 56 22.15 4.89 -31.76
CA PRO A 56 23.20 5.71 -32.35
C PRO A 56 23.30 5.49 -33.87
N GLY A 57 23.03 6.53 -34.67
CA GLY A 57 23.21 6.48 -36.13
C GLY A 57 22.24 7.35 -36.94
N LEU A 58 21.16 7.85 -36.34
CA LEU A 58 20.36 8.92 -36.92
C LEU A 58 20.81 10.25 -36.33
N GLU A 59 21.51 11.07 -37.11
CA GLU A 59 21.59 12.52 -36.90
C GLU A 59 20.18 13.10 -37.01
N SER A 60 19.38 12.91 -35.96
CA SER A 60 18.15 13.65 -35.79
C SER A 60 18.50 14.89 -34.99
N GLU A 61 18.16 16.06 -35.55
CA GLU A 61 18.04 17.30 -34.80
C GLU A 61 17.40 17.02 -33.43
N PRO A 62 17.70 17.79 -32.36
CA PRO A 62 17.10 17.60 -31.05
C PRO A 62 15.58 17.77 -31.14
N ARG A 63 14.87 16.68 -31.46
CA ARG A 63 13.44 16.68 -31.65
C ARG A 63 12.81 16.42 -30.30
N VAL A 64 12.30 17.52 -29.76
CA VAL A 64 11.20 17.55 -28.80
C VAL A 64 10.24 16.39 -29.08
N ASP A 65 10.05 15.52 -28.10
CA ASP A 65 8.72 15.04 -27.73
C ASP A 65 8.76 14.76 -26.23
N ALA A 66 8.93 15.87 -25.50
CA ALA A 66 8.63 15.87 -24.08
C ALA A 66 7.17 15.46 -23.94
N LEU A 67 6.92 14.31 -23.29
CA LEU A 67 5.57 13.83 -22.91
C LEU A 67 4.65 15.02 -22.68
N THR A 68 3.44 15.02 -23.22
CA THR A 68 2.42 16.01 -22.82
C THR A 68 2.23 15.99 -21.30
N HIS A 69 1.61 17.02 -20.73
CA HIS A 69 1.37 17.04 -19.29
C HIS A 69 0.51 15.85 -18.83
N VAL A 70 -0.50 15.50 -19.63
CA VAL A 70 -1.36 14.33 -19.41
C VAL A 70 -0.55 13.04 -19.50
N GLU A 71 0.30 12.85 -20.52
CA GLU A 71 1.12 11.64 -20.63
C GLU A 71 2.12 11.50 -19.48
N TYR A 72 2.71 12.61 -19.02
CA TYR A 72 3.58 12.62 -17.86
C TYR A 72 2.83 12.27 -16.57
N PHE A 73 1.60 12.78 -16.39
CA PHE A 73 0.74 12.39 -15.27
C PHE A 73 0.41 10.89 -15.31
N LYS A 74 0.02 10.36 -16.49
CA LYS A 74 -0.27 8.93 -16.68
C LYS A 74 0.95 8.07 -16.37
N LEU A 75 2.14 8.50 -16.80
CA LEU A 75 3.41 7.83 -16.48
C LEU A 75 3.66 7.81 -14.96
N CYS A 76 3.48 8.95 -14.28
CA CYS A 76 3.68 9.06 -12.83
C CYS A 76 2.70 8.16 -12.06
N LEU A 77 1.40 8.22 -12.38
CA LEU A 77 0.39 7.41 -11.70
C LEU A 77 0.60 5.91 -11.94
N SER A 78 0.99 5.53 -13.17
CA SER A 78 1.29 4.14 -13.50
C SER A 78 2.52 3.62 -12.77
N ALA A 79 3.60 4.41 -12.73
CA ALA A 79 4.81 4.07 -11.99
C ALA A 79 4.57 3.97 -10.49
N HIS A 80 3.77 4.89 -9.93
CA HIS A 80 3.34 4.86 -8.53
C HIS A 80 2.60 3.58 -8.21
N PHE A 81 1.54 3.28 -8.96
CA PHE A 81 0.73 2.09 -8.74
C PHE A 81 1.55 0.81 -8.82
N LEU A 82 2.41 0.66 -9.83
CA LEU A 82 3.23 -0.55 -9.99
C LEU A 82 4.18 -0.74 -8.80
N THR A 83 4.72 0.34 -8.25
CA THR A 83 5.78 0.28 -7.24
C THR A 83 5.30 0.43 -5.80
N VAL A 84 4.04 0.82 -5.56
CA VAL A 84 3.48 1.08 -4.20
C VAL A 84 3.62 -0.12 -3.25
N GLY A 85 3.47 -1.35 -3.78
CA GLY A 85 3.57 -2.60 -3.02
C GLY A 85 4.99 -3.06 -2.70
N THR A 86 5.98 -2.39 -3.26
CA THR A 86 7.36 -2.85 -3.28
C THR A 86 8.17 -2.24 -2.13
N PRO A 87 9.37 -2.76 -1.84
CA PRO A 87 10.22 -2.15 -0.82
C PRO A 87 10.66 -0.72 -1.17
N VAL A 88 10.72 -0.35 -2.45
CA VAL A 88 11.20 0.97 -2.89
C VAL A 88 10.19 1.59 -3.86
N PRO A 89 9.08 2.17 -3.36
CA PRO A 89 8.13 2.86 -4.21
C PRO A 89 8.77 4.09 -4.86
N THR A 90 8.21 4.52 -5.99
CA THR A 90 8.58 5.79 -6.63
C THR A 90 8.18 6.98 -5.74
N ASP A 91 8.91 8.09 -5.84
CA ASP A 91 8.65 9.32 -5.05
C ASP A 91 7.89 10.34 -5.89
N VAL A 92 6.66 9.98 -6.30
CA VAL A 92 5.81 10.82 -7.15
C VAL A 92 4.46 11.15 -6.54
N ASP A 93 4.17 10.71 -5.30
CA ASP A 93 2.87 10.88 -4.63
C ASP A 93 2.44 12.35 -4.61
N ASN A 94 3.35 13.24 -4.18
CA ASN A 94 3.10 14.69 -4.14
C ASN A 94 2.89 15.31 -5.52
N GLN A 95 3.44 14.69 -6.57
CA GLN A 95 3.25 15.15 -7.94
C GLN A 95 1.82 14.84 -8.38
N ILE A 96 1.41 13.58 -8.29
CA ILE A 96 0.12 13.10 -8.78
C ILE A 96 -1.07 13.61 -7.95
N ARG A 97 -0.89 13.83 -6.64
CA ARG A 97 -1.98 14.32 -5.78
C ARG A 97 -2.13 15.84 -5.72
N LEU A 98 -1.15 16.61 -6.19
CA LEU A 98 -1.16 18.08 -6.09
C LEU A 98 -0.41 18.79 -7.23
N LYS A 99 0.91 18.59 -7.35
CA LYS A 99 1.75 19.50 -8.17
C LYS A 99 1.48 19.42 -9.67
N LEU A 100 0.94 18.30 -10.16
CA LEU A 100 0.54 18.13 -11.55
C LEU A 100 -0.87 18.66 -11.84
N TRP A 101 -1.49 19.35 -10.89
CA TRP A 101 -2.78 20.04 -11.06
C TRP A 101 -2.62 21.57 -10.93
N PRO A 102 -1.87 22.24 -11.83
CA PRO A 102 -1.69 23.69 -11.76
C PRO A 102 -2.98 24.45 -12.07
N ARG A 103 -3.02 25.73 -11.70
CA ARG A 103 -4.21 26.59 -11.90
C ARG A 103 -4.52 26.84 -13.36
N GLU A 104 -3.49 26.82 -14.20
CA GLU A 104 -3.57 27.11 -15.63
C GLU A 104 -3.76 25.82 -16.46
N LEU A 105 -3.99 24.67 -15.83
CA LEU A 105 -4.25 23.41 -16.54
C LEU A 105 -5.52 23.56 -17.39
N PRO A 106 -5.49 23.26 -18.70
CA PRO A 106 -6.71 23.25 -19.51
C PRO A 106 -7.74 22.27 -18.94
N LEU A 107 -9.02 22.63 -18.99
CA LEU A 107 -10.10 21.77 -18.48
C LEU A 107 -10.10 20.39 -19.15
N GLU A 108 -9.85 20.32 -20.46
CA GLU A 108 -9.77 19.05 -21.21
C GLU A 108 -8.70 18.11 -20.66
N ASP A 109 -7.50 18.64 -20.36
CA ASP A 109 -6.42 17.88 -19.75
C ASP A 109 -6.79 17.43 -18.34
N ALA A 110 -7.40 18.31 -17.54
CA ALA A 110 -7.84 18.00 -16.18
C ALA A 110 -8.91 16.89 -16.16
N LEU A 111 -9.87 16.93 -17.08
CA LEU A 111 -10.88 15.88 -17.24
C LEU A 111 -10.23 14.55 -17.65
N THR A 112 -9.31 14.58 -18.62
CA THR A 112 -8.58 13.38 -19.08
C THR A 112 -7.75 12.76 -17.96
N MET A 113 -7.10 13.57 -17.14
CA MET A 113 -6.38 13.10 -15.97
C MET A 113 -7.33 12.51 -14.92
N ALA A 114 -8.47 13.16 -14.65
CA ALA A 114 -9.47 12.67 -13.69
C ALA A 114 -10.08 11.33 -14.13
N ASP A 115 -10.34 11.14 -15.42
CA ASP A 115 -10.80 9.86 -15.97
C ASP A 115 -9.78 8.74 -15.73
N PHE A 116 -8.49 9.04 -15.92
CA PHE A 116 -7.43 8.07 -15.65
C PHE A 116 -7.30 7.73 -14.16
N VAL A 117 -7.61 8.69 -13.27
CA VAL A 117 -7.68 8.44 -11.82
C VAL A 117 -8.84 7.53 -11.47
N LEU A 118 -10.02 7.75 -12.06
CA LEU A 118 -11.17 6.86 -11.90
C LEU A 118 -10.88 5.45 -12.42
N GLU A 119 -10.29 5.33 -13.62
CA GLU A 119 -9.86 4.04 -14.19
C GLU A 119 -8.89 3.30 -13.26
N SER A 120 -7.98 4.04 -12.59
CA SER A 120 -7.00 3.43 -11.70
C SER A 120 -7.58 2.72 -10.47
N HIS A 121 -8.86 2.96 -10.16
CA HIS A 121 -9.58 2.24 -9.10
C HIS A 121 -9.69 0.74 -9.39
N ASP A 122 -9.83 0.37 -10.67
CA ASP A 122 -10.03 -1.02 -11.12
C ASP A 122 -8.72 -1.79 -11.31
N TRP A 123 -7.57 -1.15 -11.07
CA TRP A 123 -6.28 -1.81 -11.24
C TRP A 123 -6.03 -2.83 -10.11
N GLN A 124 -5.75 -4.08 -10.48
CA GLN A 124 -5.66 -5.20 -9.55
C GLN A 124 -4.39 -5.16 -8.68
N VAL A 125 -4.51 -4.55 -7.51
CA VAL A 125 -3.42 -4.43 -6.53
C VAL A 125 -2.89 -5.78 -6.02
N THR A 126 -3.70 -6.83 -6.04
CA THR A 126 -3.33 -8.17 -5.55
C THR A 126 -2.22 -8.82 -6.38
N LEU A 127 -1.97 -8.31 -7.60
CA LEU A 127 -0.85 -8.72 -8.45
C LEU A 127 0.49 -8.07 -8.05
N LEU A 128 0.46 -7.05 -7.19
CA LEU A 128 1.61 -6.21 -6.81
C LEU A 128 1.93 -6.26 -5.32
N SER A 129 1.03 -6.81 -4.52
CA SER A 129 1.21 -6.85 -3.07
C SER A 129 0.45 -8.00 -2.43
N SER A 130 1.05 -8.58 -1.40
CA SER A 130 0.41 -9.51 -0.47
C SER A 130 -0.23 -8.81 0.74
N ARG A 131 -0.23 -7.47 0.76
CA ARG A 131 -0.76 -6.66 1.87
C ARG A 131 -2.22 -6.27 1.68
N TYR A 132 -3.06 -7.29 1.55
CA TYR A 132 -4.49 -7.12 1.45
C TYR A 132 -5.22 -8.12 2.35
N THR A 133 -6.48 -7.81 2.65
CA THR A 133 -7.41 -8.67 3.35
C THR A 133 -8.73 -8.67 2.60
N CYS A 134 -9.25 -9.85 2.28
CA CYS A 134 -10.58 -9.98 1.66
C CYS A 134 -11.68 -10.09 2.72
N GLY A 135 -12.95 -9.99 2.31
CA GLY A 135 -14.08 -10.29 3.19
C GLY A 135 -14.14 -11.76 3.63
N ALA A 136 -15.02 -12.03 4.59
CA ALA A 136 -15.13 -13.38 5.15
C ALA A 136 -15.61 -14.41 4.10
N PRO A 137 -15.12 -15.68 4.17
CA PRO A 137 -15.60 -16.75 3.31
C PRO A 137 -17.12 -16.94 3.38
N GLY A 138 -17.75 -17.21 2.24
CA GLY A 138 -19.20 -17.38 2.14
C GLY A 138 -20.00 -16.08 2.17
N THR A 139 -19.36 -14.92 2.09
CA THR A 139 -20.03 -13.61 1.99
C THR A 139 -19.89 -13.02 0.58
N SER A 140 -20.73 -12.03 0.24
CA SER A 140 -20.61 -11.28 -1.02
C SER A 140 -19.28 -10.51 -1.15
N TRP A 141 -18.50 -10.43 -0.08
CA TRP A 141 -17.23 -9.70 0.01
C TRP A 141 -16.00 -10.61 0.00
N GLU A 142 -16.16 -11.94 -0.14
CA GLU A 142 -15.07 -12.91 -0.07
C GLU A 142 -13.92 -12.63 -1.06
N LYS A 143 -14.23 -12.06 -2.22
CA LYS A 143 -13.25 -11.71 -3.26
C LYS A 143 -12.84 -10.24 -3.22
N GLU A 144 -13.47 -9.44 -2.37
CA GLU A 144 -13.26 -8.00 -2.30
C GLU A 144 -12.09 -7.69 -1.38
N ALA A 145 -10.95 -7.31 -1.97
CA ALA A 145 -9.72 -7.03 -1.26
C ALA A 145 -9.66 -5.57 -0.76
N VAL A 146 -9.46 -5.39 0.54
CA VAL A 146 -9.00 -4.13 1.15
C VAL A 146 -7.49 -4.21 1.31
N SER A 147 -6.80 -3.23 0.74
CA SER A 147 -5.33 -3.11 0.74
C SER A 147 -4.92 -1.74 1.22
N GLY A 148 -3.74 -1.63 1.84
CA GLY A 148 -3.16 -0.33 2.20
C GLY A 148 -2.90 0.58 0.99
N HIS A 149 -2.82 0.00 -0.21
CA HIS A 149 -2.57 0.78 -1.44
C HIS A 149 -3.80 1.53 -1.94
N LEU A 150 -4.99 1.24 -1.39
CA LEU A 150 -6.19 2.01 -1.70
C LEU A 150 -6.14 3.41 -1.07
N GLY A 151 -5.29 3.61 -0.05
CA GLY A 151 -4.94 4.94 0.47
C GLY A 151 -4.34 5.83 -0.62
N GLU A 152 -3.47 5.27 -1.46
CA GLU A 152 -2.89 5.99 -2.59
C GLU A 152 -3.97 6.42 -3.57
N TRP A 153 -4.87 5.51 -3.95
CA TRP A 153 -5.99 5.85 -4.83
C TRP A 153 -6.89 6.92 -4.21
N PHE A 154 -7.25 6.81 -2.92
CA PHE A 154 -8.00 7.86 -2.21
C PHE A 154 -7.32 9.21 -2.33
N THR A 155 -5.98 9.27 -2.17
CA THR A 155 -5.28 10.55 -2.26
C THR A 155 -5.34 11.17 -3.65
N VAL A 156 -5.19 10.36 -4.69
CA VAL A 156 -5.20 10.85 -6.07
C VAL A 156 -6.63 11.25 -6.48
N ALA A 157 -7.64 10.46 -6.11
CA ALA A 157 -9.05 10.74 -6.36
C ALA A 157 -9.52 12.03 -5.67
N ALA A 158 -9.18 12.20 -4.38
CA ALA A 158 -9.49 13.42 -3.66
C ALA A 158 -8.68 14.62 -4.18
N GLY A 159 -7.44 14.41 -4.61
CA GLY A 159 -6.64 15.45 -5.29
C GLY A 159 -7.29 15.93 -6.59
N ALA A 160 -7.73 15.02 -7.45
CA ALA A 160 -8.47 15.34 -8.66
C ALA A 160 -9.81 16.06 -8.35
N TYR A 161 -10.53 15.60 -7.32
CA TYR A 161 -11.76 16.24 -6.85
C TYR A 161 -11.53 17.70 -6.45
N CYS A 162 -10.44 17.97 -5.74
CA CYS A 162 -10.07 19.31 -5.31
C CYS A 162 -9.60 20.17 -6.49
N ALA A 163 -8.74 19.62 -7.36
CA ALA A 163 -8.22 20.32 -8.53
C ALA A 163 -9.34 20.83 -9.44
N LEU A 164 -10.36 20.00 -9.69
CA LEU A 164 -11.47 20.36 -10.58
C LEU A 164 -12.37 21.49 -10.03
N LYS A 165 -12.21 21.93 -8.77
CA LYS A 165 -12.97 23.07 -8.22
C LYS A 165 -12.65 24.41 -8.87
N GLN A 166 -11.50 24.52 -9.53
CA GLN A 166 -11.08 25.76 -10.18
C GLN A 166 -11.88 26.08 -11.44
N TYR A 167 -12.65 25.11 -11.95
CA TYR A 167 -13.48 25.24 -13.15
C TYR A 167 -14.93 25.46 -12.77
N SER A 168 -15.62 26.31 -13.53
CA SER A 168 -17.05 26.64 -13.32
C SER A 168 -17.97 25.86 -14.27
N GLU A 169 -17.38 25.15 -15.22
CA GLU A 169 -18.03 24.44 -16.31
C GLU A 169 -18.83 23.23 -15.77
N PRO A 170 -20.03 22.95 -16.33
CA PRO A 170 -20.85 21.82 -15.90
C PRO A 170 -20.14 20.46 -15.97
N LEU A 171 -19.28 20.26 -16.97
CA LEU A 171 -18.50 19.03 -17.13
C LEU A 171 -17.54 18.79 -15.95
N ALA A 172 -16.90 19.85 -15.43
CA ALA A 172 -16.04 19.73 -14.26
C ALA A 172 -16.85 19.36 -13.00
N THR A 173 -18.05 19.94 -12.85
CA THR A 173 -18.96 19.62 -11.74
C THR A 173 -19.42 18.16 -11.80
N ALA A 174 -19.80 17.68 -12.99
CA ALA A 174 -20.17 16.28 -13.19
C ALA A 174 -19.01 15.33 -12.85
N LYS A 175 -17.79 15.62 -13.35
CA LYS A 175 -16.61 14.80 -13.07
C LYS A 175 -16.23 14.78 -11.59
N ARG A 176 -16.38 15.90 -10.88
CA ARG A 176 -16.22 15.94 -9.42
C ARG A 176 -17.23 15.08 -8.70
N GLN A 177 -18.47 15.03 -9.18
CA GLN A 177 -19.51 14.18 -8.59
C GLN A 177 -19.17 12.69 -8.79
N GLU A 178 -18.66 12.31 -9.95
CA GLU A 178 -18.17 10.93 -10.21
C GLU A 178 -17.02 10.55 -9.27
N LEU A 179 -16.01 11.41 -9.11
CA LEU A 179 -14.90 11.20 -8.16
C LEU A 179 -15.41 11.05 -6.72
N PHE A 180 -16.36 11.90 -6.32
CA PHE A 180 -16.98 11.82 -5.01
C PHE A 180 -17.71 10.48 -4.80
N GLU A 181 -18.47 10.01 -5.80
CA GLU A 181 -19.19 8.74 -5.75
C GLU A 181 -18.25 7.53 -5.74
N GLY A 182 -17.13 7.61 -6.47
CA GLY A 182 -16.06 6.62 -6.39
C GLY A 182 -15.53 6.50 -4.97
N ILE A 183 -15.15 7.63 -4.35
CA ILE A 183 -14.67 7.65 -2.95
C ILE A 183 -15.74 7.09 -2.01
N ALA A 184 -17.00 7.51 -2.17
CA ALA A 184 -18.13 7.03 -1.37
C ALA A 184 -18.33 5.51 -1.48
N SER A 185 -18.21 4.97 -2.69
CA SER A 185 -18.29 3.53 -2.96
C SER A 185 -17.18 2.78 -2.27
N GLU A 186 -15.94 3.28 -2.37
CA GLU A 186 -14.78 2.65 -1.77
C GLU A 186 -14.80 2.70 -0.24
N VAL A 187 -15.28 3.80 0.37
CA VAL A 187 -15.51 3.89 1.82
C VAL A 187 -16.51 2.82 2.29
N ARG A 188 -17.63 2.66 1.57
CA ARG A 188 -18.62 1.61 1.88
C ARG A 188 -18.01 0.22 1.78
N ARG A 189 -17.20 -0.04 0.75
CA ARG A 189 -16.51 -1.32 0.55
C ARG A 189 -15.60 -1.67 1.73
N HIS A 190 -14.79 -0.73 2.20
CA HIS A 190 -13.97 -0.92 3.41
C HIS A 190 -14.80 -1.29 4.64
N SER A 191 -15.91 -0.57 4.87
CA SER A 191 -16.82 -0.82 5.98
C SER A 191 -17.48 -2.20 5.91
N GLU A 192 -17.87 -2.64 4.72
CA GLU A 192 -18.51 -3.94 4.53
C GLU A 192 -17.55 -5.12 4.61
N VAL A 193 -16.35 -5.00 4.01
CA VAL A 193 -15.29 -6.01 4.15
C VAL A 193 -14.94 -6.21 5.62
N PHE A 194 -14.64 -5.12 6.35
CA PHE A 194 -14.35 -5.21 7.79
C PHE A 194 -15.52 -5.78 8.58
N GLY A 195 -16.75 -5.33 8.31
CA GLY A 195 -17.95 -5.83 8.95
C GLY A 195 -18.18 -7.33 8.71
N SER A 196 -17.86 -7.84 7.52
CA SER A 196 -17.96 -9.26 7.19
C SER A 196 -16.98 -10.10 8.02
N LEU A 197 -15.75 -9.62 8.20
CA LEU A 197 -14.72 -10.29 8.99
C LEU A 197 -15.06 -10.33 10.47
N TRP A 198 -15.57 -9.22 11.00
CA TRP A 198 -16.00 -9.14 12.40
C TRP A 198 -17.15 -10.12 12.67
N ARG A 199 -18.19 -10.14 11.83
CA ARG A 199 -19.31 -11.09 11.98
C ARG A 199 -18.90 -12.56 11.89
N ALA A 200 -17.83 -12.85 11.15
CA ALA A 200 -17.28 -14.20 11.03
C ALA A 200 -16.26 -14.53 12.15
N GLU A 201 -16.11 -13.66 13.15
CA GLU A 201 -15.15 -13.80 14.25
C GLU A 201 -13.70 -14.02 13.77
N ALA A 202 -13.35 -13.45 12.60
CA ALA A 202 -12.04 -13.60 11.98
C ALA A 202 -11.03 -12.59 12.55
N GLY A 203 -10.67 -12.72 13.83
CA GLY A 203 -9.86 -11.74 14.58
C GLY A 203 -8.54 -11.35 13.90
N LEU A 204 -7.76 -12.32 13.40
CA LEU A 204 -6.53 -12.03 12.64
C LEU A 204 -6.78 -11.24 11.35
N ALA A 205 -7.87 -11.55 10.63
CA ALA A 205 -8.23 -10.83 9.43
C ALA A 205 -8.69 -9.41 9.77
N CYS A 206 -9.43 -9.22 10.87
CA CYS A 206 -9.79 -7.90 11.37
C CYS A 206 -8.56 -7.06 11.70
N LEU A 207 -7.55 -7.64 12.35
CA LEU A 207 -6.27 -6.96 12.60
C LEU A 207 -5.58 -6.52 11.30
N ARG A 208 -5.46 -7.41 10.31
CA ARG A 208 -4.84 -7.06 9.02
C ARG A 208 -5.62 -5.98 8.29
N ALA A 209 -6.95 -6.11 8.23
CA ALA A 209 -7.82 -5.10 7.63
C ALA A 209 -7.75 -3.76 8.37
N SER A 210 -7.62 -3.76 9.70
CA SER A 210 -7.50 -2.53 10.50
C SER A 210 -6.27 -1.71 10.13
N ALA A 211 -5.15 -2.35 9.82
CA ALA A 211 -3.94 -1.67 9.36
C ALA A 211 -4.15 -0.99 8.01
N SER A 212 -4.79 -1.68 7.06
CA SER A 212 -5.13 -1.09 5.76
C SER A 212 -6.13 0.06 5.91
N ILE A 213 -7.20 -0.12 6.68
CA ILE A 213 -8.23 0.91 6.91
C ILE A 213 -7.62 2.15 7.56
N ALA A 214 -6.89 2.00 8.67
CA ALA A 214 -6.28 3.13 9.36
C ALA A 214 -5.30 3.90 8.47
N HIS A 215 -4.50 3.19 7.66
CA HIS A 215 -3.61 3.82 6.69
C HIS A 215 -4.38 4.59 5.61
N ASN A 216 -5.36 3.95 4.98
CA ASN A 216 -6.11 4.51 3.85
C ASN A 216 -6.88 5.77 4.23
N PHE A 217 -7.57 5.74 5.38
CA PHE A 217 -8.31 6.91 5.85
C PHE A 217 -7.39 8.01 6.40
N GLY A 218 -6.21 7.64 6.95
CA GLY A 218 -5.19 8.61 7.31
C GLY A 218 -4.62 9.36 6.09
N ASP A 219 -4.43 8.67 4.97
CA ASP A 219 -3.98 9.28 3.71
C ASP A 219 -5.07 10.14 3.06
N LEU A 220 -6.33 9.70 3.12
CA LEU A 220 -7.49 10.50 2.70
C LEU A 220 -7.62 11.79 3.54
N ASP A 221 -7.45 11.71 4.86
CA ASP A 221 -7.43 12.90 5.72
C ASP A 221 -6.28 13.83 5.36
N ARG A 222 -5.08 13.27 5.14
CA ARG A 222 -3.87 14.03 4.81
C ARG A 222 -4.02 14.80 3.50
N VAL A 223 -4.65 14.24 2.48
CA VAL A 223 -4.83 14.96 1.21
C VAL A 223 -5.89 16.06 1.30
N MET A 224 -6.94 15.86 2.11
CA MET A 224 -7.90 16.94 2.38
C MET A 224 -7.22 18.11 3.08
N ASP A 225 -6.33 17.83 4.03
CA ASP A 225 -5.53 18.85 4.70
C ASP A 225 -4.47 19.46 3.75
N LEU A 226 -3.86 18.67 2.86
CA LEU A 226 -2.90 19.16 1.85
C LEU A 226 -3.51 20.19 0.88
N TRP A 227 -4.78 20.03 0.55
CA TRP A 227 -5.53 20.93 -0.34
C TRP A 227 -6.26 22.05 0.42
N ASP A 228 -6.04 22.17 1.74
CA ASP A 228 -6.74 23.12 2.62
C ASP A 228 -8.26 23.07 2.40
N LEU A 229 -8.81 21.86 2.32
CA LEU A 229 -10.20 21.65 1.95
C LEU A 229 -11.14 22.28 2.98
N ASP A 230 -12.04 23.17 2.51
CA ASP A 230 -12.95 23.92 3.37
C ASP A 230 -13.78 23.03 4.30
N VAL A 231 -14.07 23.53 5.50
CA VAL A 231 -14.86 22.81 6.53
C VAL A 231 -16.29 22.50 6.10
N GLY A 232 -16.86 23.30 5.19
CA GLY A 232 -18.17 23.08 4.58
C GLY A 232 -18.13 22.25 3.31
N ASP A 233 -16.96 21.82 2.84
CA ASP A 233 -16.88 20.97 1.66
C ASP A 233 -17.50 19.59 1.93
N ARG A 234 -18.28 19.11 0.95
CA ARG A 234 -19.00 17.83 1.05
C ARG A 234 -18.05 16.65 1.32
N LEU A 235 -16.90 16.58 0.65
CA LEU A 235 -15.94 15.49 0.84
C LEU A 235 -15.41 15.48 2.29
N ARG A 236 -15.12 16.66 2.84
CA ARG A 236 -14.65 16.81 4.22
C ARG A 236 -15.73 16.45 5.22
N LEU A 237 -16.93 16.99 5.06
CA LEU A 237 -18.07 16.71 5.94
C LEU A 237 -18.40 15.22 5.99
N GLU A 238 -18.38 14.53 4.85
CA GLU A 238 -18.81 13.14 4.76
C GLU A 238 -17.72 12.11 5.09
N TYR A 239 -16.43 12.40 4.85
CA TYR A 239 -15.36 11.38 4.94
C TYR A 239 -14.14 11.74 5.77
N TYR A 240 -14.01 12.97 6.29
CA TYR A 240 -12.88 13.32 7.16
C TYR A 240 -12.95 12.56 8.49
N LYS A 241 -11.80 12.06 8.94
CA LYS A 241 -11.58 11.39 10.24
C LYS A 241 -12.45 10.16 10.49
N LEU A 242 -12.81 9.40 9.45
CA LEU A 242 -13.65 8.20 9.57
C LEU A 242 -13.06 7.11 10.48
N ALA A 243 -11.74 6.95 10.47
CA ALA A 243 -11.03 5.99 11.33
C ALA A 243 -10.68 6.58 12.72
N ALA A 244 -11.08 7.82 13.01
CA ALA A 244 -10.76 8.50 14.26
C ALA A 244 -11.99 8.98 15.04
N LEU A 245 -13.12 9.22 14.37
CA LEU A 245 -14.35 9.72 14.97
C LEU A 245 -15.55 8.84 14.57
N PRO A 246 -16.32 8.30 15.54
CA PRO A 246 -17.47 7.42 15.25
C PRO A 246 -18.70 8.18 14.75
N PHE A 247 -18.88 9.43 15.17
CA PHE A 247 -20.08 10.22 14.89
C PHE A 247 -19.81 11.38 13.93
N ASP A 248 -20.83 11.79 13.19
CA ASP A 248 -20.84 13.06 12.46
C ASP A 248 -21.20 14.26 13.36
N SER A 249 -21.27 15.45 12.79
CA SER A 249 -21.65 16.69 13.50
C SER A 249 -23.06 16.65 14.08
N ASN A 250 -23.94 15.78 13.58
CA ASN A 250 -25.31 15.57 14.07
C ASN A 250 -25.41 14.40 15.06
N ARG A 251 -24.27 13.89 15.55
CA ARG A 251 -24.20 12.72 16.46
C ARG A 251 -24.76 11.43 15.87
N LYS A 252 -24.82 11.31 14.54
CA LYS A 252 -25.20 10.06 13.88
C LYS A 252 -23.98 9.17 13.73
N LEU A 253 -24.13 7.89 14.11
CA LEU A 253 -23.08 6.90 13.96
C LEU A 253 -22.77 6.67 12.46
N ARG A 254 -21.51 6.88 12.07
CA ARG A 254 -21.05 6.75 10.70
C ARG A 254 -20.66 5.30 10.43
N TYR A 255 -21.11 4.74 9.31
CA TYR A 255 -20.75 3.39 8.84
C TYR A 255 -20.88 2.31 9.93
N LEU A 256 -21.95 2.39 10.74
CA LEU A 256 -22.20 1.48 11.87
C LEU A 256 -21.03 1.40 12.87
N GLY A 257 -20.18 2.44 12.94
CA GLY A 257 -18.99 2.49 13.79
C GLY A 257 -17.81 1.65 13.29
N ARG A 258 -17.95 0.88 12.21
CA ARG A 258 -16.98 -0.14 11.79
C ARG A 258 -15.61 0.44 11.44
N LEU A 259 -15.57 1.56 10.72
CA LEU A 259 -14.32 2.21 10.32
C LEU A 259 -13.58 2.83 11.53
N TRP A 260 -14.34 3.39 12.48
CA TRP A 260 -13.78 3.88 13.73
C TRP A 260 -13.25 2.72 14.60
N VAL A 261 -14.00 1.62 14.72
CA VAL A 261 -13.55 0.41 15.44
C VAL A 261 -12.26 -0.13 14.82
N ALA A 262 -12.16 -0.18 13.49
CA ALA A 262 -10.92 -0.57 12.81
C ALA A 262 -9.76 0.37 13.17
N GLY A 263 -9.98 1.70 13.18
CA GLY A 263 -8.96 2.66 13.57
C GLY A 263 -8.53 2.54 15.04
N GLU A 264 -9.44 2.21 15.95
CA GLU A 264 -9.13 1.98 17.36
C GLU A 264 -8.46 0.61 17.60
N LEU A 265 -8.89 -0.44 16.88
CA LEU A 265 -8.24 -1.75 16.92
C LEU A 265 -6.77 -1.64 16.46
N TYR A 266 -6.51 -0.86 15.40
CA TYR A 266 -5.15 -0.60 14.91
C TYR A 266 -4.21 -0.05 16.01
N LYS A 267 -4.74 0.80 16.91
CA LYS A 267 -3.99 1.44 18.01
C LYS A 267 -4.01 0.67 19.33
N SER A 268 -4.96 -0.27 19.51
CA SER A 268 -5.19 -0.98 20.77
C SER A 268 -4.01 -1.88 21.16
N ILE A 269 -3.74 -2.12 22.43
CA ILE A 269 -2.59 -2.94 22.88
C ILE A 269 -3.03 -4.40 23.04
N ILE A 270 -2.30 -5.35 22.44
CA ILE A 270 -2.53 -6.81 22.59
C ILE A 270 -1.41 -7.50 23.40
N GLU A 271 -0.18 -6.98 23.35
CA GLU A 271 0.91 -7.49 24.18
C GLU A 271 1.57 -6.38 25.02
N ASP A 272 1.52 -6.57 26.34
CA ASP A 272 2.13 -5.69 27.36
C ASP A 272 3.66 -5.58 27.29
N ASN A 273 4.29 -6.31 26.37
CA ASN A 273 5.72 -6.57 26.44
C ASN A 273 6.62 -5.37 26.09
N ALA A 274 6.04 -4.23 25.72
CA ALA A 274 6.70 -2.92 25.69
C ALA A 274 5.72 -1.77 25.32
N GLY A 275 4.45 -1.85 25.73
CA GLY A 275 3.44 -0.86 25.30
C GLY A 275 3.13 -0.88 23.80
N SER A 276 3.20 -2.07 23.17
CA SER A 276 3.02 -2.18 21.72
C SER A 276 1.53 -2.24 21.35
N SER A 277 1.04 -1.19 20.68
CA SER A 277 -0.19 -1.26 19.85
C SER A 277 -0.17 -2.46 18.91
N ALA A 278 -1.35 -3.03 18.68
CA ALA A 278 -1.61 -4.26 17.94
C ALA A 278 -1.00 -4.16 16.56
N MET A 279 -1.35 -3.11 15.81
CA MET A 279 -0.90 -2.97 14.43
C MET A 279 -0.09 -1.69 14.19
N ALA A 280 -0.22 -0.66 15.03
CA ALA A 280 0.40 0.64 14.75
C ALA A 280 1.92 0.64 14.85
N HIS A 281 2.53 -0.16 15.74
CA HIS A 281 3.99 -0.27 15.78
C HIS A 281 4.56 -1.14 14.69
N GLU A 282 3.83 -2.16 14.21
CA GLU A 282 4.33 -3.17 13.25
C GLU A 282 4.78 -2.62 11.89
N ASN A 283 4.73 -1.30 11.70
CA ASN A 283 5.33 -0.51 10.64
C ASN A 283 5.12 -1.11 9.24
N HIS A 284 4.10 -0.63 8.55
CA HIS A 284 3.80 -1.03 7.16
C HIS A 284 4.96 -0.78 6.17
N ARG A 285 5.99 0.00 6.49
CA ARG A 285 7.05 0.37 5.52
C ARG A 285 8.27 -0.55 5.53
N TYR A 286 8.44 -1.37 6.57
CA TYR A 286 9.54 -2.34 6.75
C TYR A 286 10.90 -1.88 6.20
N PHE A 287 11.38 -0.69 6.59
CA PHE A 287 12.54 -0.04 5.98
C PHE A 287 13.80 -0.91 5.90
N ALA A 288 14.04 -1.77 6.90
CA ALA A 288 15.18 -2.69 6.88
C ALA A 288 15.13 -3.68 5.71
N LEU A 289 13.92 -4.12 5.30
CA LEU A 289 13.70 -5.04 4.17
C LEU A 289 13.76 -4.35 2.81
N ARG A 290 14.07 -3.05 2.75
CA ARG A 290 14.34 -2.37 1.48
C ARG A 290 15.72 -2.69 0.93
N LYS A 291 16.67 -3.07 1.78
CA LYS A 291 18.05 -3.33 1.39
C LYS A 291 18.22 -4.62 0.57
N PRO A 292 17.66 -5.78 0.97
CA PRO A 292 17.90 -7.02 0.26
C PRO A 292 17.37 -6.99 -1.16
N LYS A 293 18.26 -7.09 -2.15
CA LYS A 293 17.88 -6.98 -3.57
C LYS A 293 17.09 -8.20 -4.04
N CYS A 294 17.33 -9.36 -3.42
CA CYS A 294 16.63 -10.61 -3.72
C CYS A 294 15.11 -10.48 -3.57
N LEU A 295 14.62 -9.67 -2.60
CA LEU A 295 13.19 -9.43 -2.36
C LEU A 295 12.46 -8.73 -3.50
N ARG A 296 13.18 -8.16 -4.46
CA ARG A 296 12.61 -7.47 -5.64
C ARG A 296 12.59 -8.36 -6.89
N GLN A 297 13.19 -9.54 -6.83
CA GLN A 297 13.39 -10.38 -8.01
C GLN A 297 12.16 -11.21 -8.37
N SER A 298 11.23 -11.42 -7.44
CA SER A 298 10.05 -12.24 -7.65
C SER A 298 8.82 -11.68 -6.92
N PRO A 299 7.64 -11.69 -7.55
CA PRO A 299 6.36 -11.44 -6.87
C PRO A 299 6.11 -12.36 -5.66
N GLU A 300 6.69 -13.56 -5.65
CA GLU A 300 6.55 -14.51 -4.54
C GLU A 300 7.14 -13.99 -3.22
N PHE A 301 8.02 -12.99 -3.29
CA PHE A 301 8.69 -12.42 -2.12
C PHE A 301 7.97 -11.19 -1.55
N PHE A 302 6.78 -10.85 -2.04
CA PHE A 302 6.00 -9.74 -1.52
C PHE A 302 5.78 -9.84 0.00
N ILE A 303 6.16 -8.77 0.69
CA ILE A 303 6.15 -8.67 2.15
C ILE A 303 4.70 -8.52 2.63
N PRO A 304 4.17 -9.43 3.48
CA PRO A 304 2.79 -9.38 3.96
C PRO A 304 2.58 -8.33 5.06
N ILE A 305 1.36 -8.28 5.63
CA ILE A 305 1.04 -7.45 6.79
C ILE A 305 1.57 -8.13 8.07
N GLY A 306 2.40 -7.39 8.81
CA GLY A 306 2.93 -7.81 10.11
C GLY A 306 1.87 -7.84 11.20
N PRO A 307 2.10 -8.53 12.33
CA PRO A 307 3.32 -9.27 12.69
C PRO A 307 3.44 -10.68 12.09
N PHE A 308 2.53 -11.10 11.23
CA PHE A 308 2.33 -12.51 10.82
C PHE A 308 3.33 -13.01 9.76
N PHE A 309 4.63 -12.91 10.03
CA PHE A 309 5.69 -13.18 9.06
C PHE A 309 6.21 -14.61 9.04
N ASP A 310 5.84 -15.47 9.99
CA ASP A 310 6.37 -16.84 10.10
C ASP A 310 6.27 -17.62 8.78
N GLU A 311 5.08 -17.70 8.17
CA GLU A 311 4.86 -18.46 6.94
C GLU A 311 5.57 -17.84 5.73
N TRP A 312 5.53 -16.52 5.61
CA TRP A 312 6.26 -15.80 4.55
C TRP A 312 7.77 -16.06 4.65
N ALA A 313 8.33 -16.00 5.86
CA ALA A 313 9.74 -16.23 6.10
C ALA A 313 10.14 -17.68 5.81
N ARG A 314 9.31 -18.68 6.15
CA ARG A 314 9.56 -20.08 5.77
C ARG A 314 9.57 -20.27 4.26
N LYS A 315 8.62 -19.68 3.53
CA LYS A 315 8.58 -19.74 2.06
C LYS A 315 9.82 -19.09 1.45
N LEU A 316 10.17 -17.90 1.93
CA LEU A 316 11.33 -17.16 1.47
C LEU A 316 12.64 -17.92 1.73
N ALA A 317 12.82 -18.46 2.94
CA ALA A 317 14.00 -19.25 3.30
C ALA A 317 14.17 -20.46 2.36
N LYS A 318 13.10 -21.21 2.09
CA LYS A 318 13.12 -22.34 1.16
C LYS A 318 13.46 -21.91 -0.27
N ALA A 319 12.87 -20.81 -0.74
CA ALA A 319 13.07 -20.32 -2.10
C ALA A 319 14.50 -19.76 -2.33
N LEU A 320 15.16 -19.27 -1.29
CA LEU A 320 16.52 -18.73 -1.37
C LEU A 320 17.60 -19.77 -1.06
N ALA A 321 17.26 -20.97 -0.61
CA ALA A 321 18.21 -22.02 -0.29
C ALA A 321 18.87 -22.65 -1.53
N THR A 322 20.03 -23.29 -1.36
CA THR A 322 20.62 -24.14 -2.42
C THR A 322 19.72 -25.35 -2.72
N PRO A 323 19.94 -26.09 -3.83
CA PRO A 323 19.22 -27.34 -4.07
C PRO A 323 19.35 -28.37 -2.93
N GLU A 324 20.43 -28.32 -2.17
CA GLU A 324 20.64 -29.16 -0.97
C GLU A 324 20.02 -28.57 0.32
N GLY A 325 19.29 -27.46 0.21
CA GLY A 325 18.63 -26.80 1.34
C GLY A 325 19.55 -25.92 2.20
N ARG A 326 20.72 -25.53 1.72
CA ARG A 326 21.68 -24.72 2.50
C ARG A 326 21.43 -23.21 2.39
N LEU A 327 21.79 -22.46 3.43
CA LEU A 327 21.80 -21.00 3.41
C LEU A 327 22.66 -20.45 2.26
N THR A 328 22.16 -19.39 1.62
CA THR A 328 22.86 -18.64 0.57
C THR A 328 23.21 -17.23 1.05
N GLU A 329 24.06 -16.52 0.31
CA GLU A 329 24.34 -15.09 0.58
C GLU A 329 23.06 -14.24 0.58
N ALA A 330 22.13 -14.51 -0.34
CA ALA A 330 20.83 -13.84 -0.39
C ALA A 330 19.99 -14.11 0.88
N SER A 331 20.03 -15.34 1.40
CA SER A 331 19.36 -15.69 2.65
C SER A 331 19.97 -14.92 3.83
N LEU A 332 21.30 -14.87 3.90
CA LEU A 332 22.03 -14.14 4.93
C LEU A 332 21.77 -12.63 4.86
N GLU A 333 21.67 -12.04 3.66
CA GLU A 333 21.33 -10.63 3.48
C GLU A 333 19.95 -10.30 4.08
N VAL A 334 18.95 -11.17 3.85
CA VAL A 334 17.61 -11.01 4.45
C VAL A 334 17.66 -11.16 5.96
N VAL A 335 18.35 -12.17 6.47
CA VAL A 335 18.48 -12.39 7.93
C VAL A 335 19.13 -11.20 8.62
N GLU A 336 20.21 -10.65 8.06
CA GLU A 336 20.87 -9.47 8.61
C GLU A 336 19.95 -8.23 8.57
N ALA A 337 19.15 -8.06 7.49
CA ALA A 337 18.13 -7.02 7.44
C ALA A 337 17.05 -7.21 8.53
N LEU A 338 16.62 -8.44 8.81
CA LEU A 338 15.67 -8.74 9.89
C LEU A 338 16.24 -8.41 11.27
N LYS A 339 17.48 -8.85 11.56
CA LYS A 339 18.19 -8.53 12.82
C LYS A 339 18.33 -7.01 13.00
N HIS A 340 18.71 -6.31 11.94
CA HIS A 340 18.85 -4.86 11.95
C HIS A 340 17.51 -4.14 12.19
N GLY A 341 16.45 -4.56 11.49
CA GLY A 341 15.11 -4.01 11.65
C GLY A 341 14.59 -4.16 13.08
N TRP A 342 14.76 -5.35 13.64
CA TRP A 342 14.39 -5.65 15.02
C TRP A 342 15.16 -4.79 16.04
N ASN A 343 16.48 -4.69 15.90
CA ASN A 343 17.30 -3.88 16.81
C ASN A 343 16.96 -2.37 16.74
N ARG A 344 16.49 -1.87 15.60
CA ARG A 344 16.08 -0.47 15.44
C ARG A 344 14.67 -0.19 15.90
N LEU A 345 13.78 -1.18 15.91
CA LEU A 345 12.36 -1.03 16.20
C LEU A 345 11.95 -2.03 17.30
N PRO A 346 12.31 -1.78 18.57
CA PRO A 346 12.20 -2.78 19.65
C PRO A 346 10.75 -3.19 20.00
N HIS A 347 9.75 -2.45 19.50
CA HIS A 347 8.32 -2.73 19.74
C HIS A 347 7.66 -3.54 18.62
N THR A 348 8.38 -3.85 17.54
CA THR A 348 7.82 -4.62 16.41
C THR A 348 8.14 -6.09 16.53
N LEU A 349 7.09 -6.91 16.48
CA LEU A 349 7.22 -8.36 16.56
C LEU A 349 7.54 -8.96 15.19
N THR A 350 7.17 -8.28 14.10
CA THR A 350 7.33 -8.75 12.72
C THR A 350 8.69 -9.37 12.42
N TYR A 351 9.79 -8.69 12.77
CA TYR A 351 11.12 -9.18 12.41
C TYR A 351 11.51 -10.45 13.16
N GLY A 352 11.09 -10.60 14.43
CA GLY A 352 11.33 -11.80 15.23
C GLY A 352 10.46 -12.96 14.76
N ARG A 353 9.21 -12.68 14.36
CA ARG A 353 8.34 -13.66 13.71
C ARG A 353 8.95 -14.19 12.40
N ALA A 354 9.56 -13.31 11.62
CA ALA A 354 10.29 -13.70 10.42
C ALA A 354 11.55 -14.51 10.73
N LEU A 355 12.38 -14.07 11.69
CA LEU A 355 13.59 -14.79 12.10
C LEU A 355 13.27 -16.21 12.60
N ARG A 356 12.16 -16.36 13.33
CA ARG A 356 11.64 -17.66 13.73
C ARG A 356 11.32 -18.54 12.52
N GLY A 357 10.55 -18.03 11.56
CA GLY A 357 10.24 -18.75 10.32
C GLY A 357 11.50 -19.15 9.52
N PHE A 358 12.53 -18.30 9.48
CA PHE A 358 13.83 -18.65 8.90
C PHE A 358 14.52 -19.79 9.67
N SER A 359 14.55 -19.73 11.01
CA SER A 359 15.22 -20.74 11.84
C SER A 359 14.54 -22.12 11.79
N GLU A 360 13.25 -22.19 11.46
CA GLU A 360 12.55 -23.45 11.25
C GLU A 360 12.98 -24.16 9.96
N VAL A 361 13.47 -23.42 8.97
CA VAL A 361 14.00 -23.96 7.70
C VAL A 361 15.52 -24.17 7.79
N HIS A 362 16.22 -23.27 8.48
CA HIS A 362 17.67 -23.30 8.67
C HIS A 362 18.03 -23.33 10.16
N PRO A 363 17.99 -24.51 10.82
CA PRO A 363 18.33 -24.66 12.23
C PRO A 363 19.77 -24.27 12.58
N GLU A 364 20.66 -24.26 11.58
CA GLU A 364 22.05 -23.82 11.70
C GLU A 364 22.21 -22.29 11.87
N LEU A 365 21.12 -21.53 11.72
CA LEU A 365 21.15 -20.08 11.83
C LEU A 365 21.48 -19.64 13.27
N ASP A 366 22.61 -18.96 13.44
CA ASP A 366 23.01 -18.46 14.76
C ASP A 366 22.14 -17.26 15.20
N LEU A 367 21.19 -17.55 16.09
CA LEU A 367 20.37 -16.58 16.81
C LEU A 367 20.76 -16.48 18.29
N SER A 368 21.90 -17.05 18.70
CA SER A 368 22.30 -17.17 20.12
C SER A 368 22.41 -15.82 20.82
N LEU A 369 22.95 -14.80 20.14
CA LEU A 369 23.03 -13.43 20.67
C LEU A 369 21.64 -12.83 20.90
N LEU A 370 20.68 -13.10 20.02
CA LEU A 370 19.32 -12.60 20.17
C LEU A 370 18.61 -13.28 21.34
N LEU A 371 18.78 -14.58 21.52
CA LEU A 371 18.16 -15.37 22.60
C LEU A 371 18.64 -14.97 24.01
N LYS A 372 19.72 -14.20 24.12
CA LYS A 372 20.15 -13.59 25.40
C LYS A 372 19.22 -12.47 25.87
N THR A 373 18.49 -11.84 24.95
CA THR A 373 17.55 -10.76 25.28
C THR A 373 16.16 -11.35 25.58
N PRO A 374 15.58 -11.15 26.80
CA PRO A 374 14.32 -11.78 27.18
C PRO A 374 13.14 -11.49 26.23
N ALA A 375 13.04 -10.25 25.74
CA ALA A 375 12.01 -9.87 24.77
C ALA A 375 12.11 -10.67 23.46
N TYR A 376 13.34 -10.94 23.01
CA TYR A 376 13.60 -11.64 21.76
C TYR A 376 13.30 -13.12 21.91
N ARG A 377 13.76 -13.70 23.01
CA ARG A 377 13.46 -15.08 23.39
C ARG A 377 11.97 -15.34 23.40
N LYS A 378 11.18 -14.47 24.06
CA LYS A 378 9.71 -14.63 24.13
C LYS A 378 9.05 -14.69 22.75
N VAL A 379 9.53 -13.95 21.76
CA VAL A 379 8.96 -13.96 20.41
C VAL A 379 9.44 -15.15 19.58
N LEU A 380 10.73 -15.49 19.67
CA LEU A 380 11.33 -16.61 18.94
C LEU A 380 10.85 -17.98 19.44
N GLU A 381 10.58 -18.12 20.74
CA GLU A 381 10.12 -19.37 21.34
C GLU A 381 8.59 -19.55 21.26
N ASN A 382 7.83 -18.50 20.92
CA ASN A 382 6.36 -18.59 20.88
C ASN A 382 5.87 -19.25 19.57
N PRO A 383 5.22 -20.43 19.62
CA PRO A 383 4.71 -21.09 18.42
C PRO A 383 3.69 -20.25 17.64
N GLN A 384 3.68 -20.37 16.30
CA GLN A 384 2.86 -19.52 15.44
C GLN A 384 1.38 -19.68 15.75
N ALA A 385 0.92 -20.93 15.86
CA ALA A 385 -0.46 -21.22 16.20
C ALA A 385 -0.88 -20.59 17.54
N ARG A 386 0.02 -20.58 18.54
CA ARG A 386 -0.25 -19.96 19.85
C ARG A 386 -0.27 -18.44 19.75
N PHE A 387 0.70 -17.85 19.06
CA PHE A 387 0.79 -16.42 18.81
C PHE A 387 -0.47 -15.90 18.10
N GLU A 388 -0.80 -16.51 16.97
CA GLU A 388 -1.92 -16.11 16.11
C GLU A 388 -3.27 -16.33 16.79
N LYS A 389 -3.45 -17.45 17.51
CA LYS A 389 -4.68 -17.70 18.28
C LYS A 389 -4.90 -16.60 19.32
N LYS A 390 -3.88 -16.30 20.14
CA LYS A 390 -3.97 -15.25 21.16
C LYS A 390 -4.32 -13.90 20.53
N TRP A 391 -3.63 -13.52 19.46
CA TRP A 391 -3.88 -12.26 18.77
C TRP A 391 -5.28 -12.18 18.16
N SER A 392 -5.79 -13.29 17.65
CA SER A 392 -7.17 -13.37 17.16
C SER A 392 -8.18 -13.15 18.29
N GLU A 393 -8.04 -13.87 19.40
CA GLU A 393 -8.95 -13.81 20.55
C GLU A 393 -8.97 -12.41 21.19
N GLU A 394 -7.79 -11.80 21.40
CA GLU A 394 -7.70 -10.44 21.96
C GLU A 394 -8.27 -9.38 21.01
N ALA A 395 -8.08 -9.53 19.69
CA ALA A 395 -8.67 -8.62 18.73
C ALA A 395 -10.20 -8.62 18.76
N LEU A 396 -10.82 -9.80 18.87
CA LEU A 396 -12.27 -9.94 18.99
C LEU A 396 -12.78 -9.27 20.26
N LYS A 397 -12.15 -9.57 21.40
CA LYS A 397 -12.46 -8.94 22.68
C LYS A 397 -12.38 -7.41 22.61
N LEU A 398 -11.30 -6.87 22.03
CA LEU A 398 -11.12 -5.43 21.87
C LEU A 398 -12.20 -4.81 20.98
N MET A 399 -12.57 -5.46 19.88
CA MET A 399 -13.64 -4.95 19.00
C MET A 399 -14.99 -4.90 19.69
N ASP A 400 -15.30 -5.83 20.59
CA ASP A 400 -16.53 -5.80 21.38
C ASP A 400 -16.51 -4.71 22.46
N GLU A 401 -15.33 -4.40 23.01
CA GLU A 401 -15.15 -3.35 24.01
C GLU A 401 -15.13 -1.94 23.41
N ILE A 402 -14.53 -1.74 22.23
CA ILE A 402 -14.33 -0.42 21.62
C ILE A 402 -15.64 0.38 21.53
N PRO A 403 -16.78 -0.17 21.05
CA PRO A 403 -18.05 0.54 20.99
C PRO A 403 -18.50 1.18 22.31
N SER A 404 -18.13 0.61 23.46
CA SER A 404 -18.46 1.20 24.77
C SER A 404 -17.69 2.49 25.11
N ARG A 405 -16.67 2.83 24.31
CA ARG A 405 -15.83 4.03 24.47
C ARG A 405 -16.35 5.25 23.69
N ALA A 406 -17.31 5.04 22.78
CA ALA A 406 -17.97 6.10 21.99
C ALA A 406 -19.07 6.76 22.82
#